data_AF-A0A503KYB0-F1
#
_entry.id   AF-A0A503KYB0-F1
#
_cell.length_a   1.000
_cell.length_b   1.000
_cell.length_c   1.000
_cell.angle_alpha   90.00
_cell.angle_beta   90.00
_cell.angle_gamma   90.00
#
_symmetry.space_group_name_H-M   'P 1'
#
loop_
_entity.id
_entity.type
_entity.pdbx_description
1 polymer ?
#
loop_
_entity_poly.entity_id
_entity_poly.type
_entity_poly.pdbx_seq_one_letter_code
_entity_poly.pdbx_strand_id
1 'polypeptide(L)'
;MIHVCSLSKVDETVARTGAQRLLSLLAAGTEVVRPASIAAENHLHLVMHDIAVAQEGMTMPGEEHVRALLDFAYRWDRAKPLVVHCYAGVSRSTASAYIIAAALSPKRDEMELAKTLRFLSPTATPNPRLIAVADMLLQRDGRMIAAIEAIGRGADAFEGIPFELDIEA
;
A
#
# COMPACT_ATOMS: atom_id res chain seq x y z
N MET A 1 -3.12 -12.87 1.72
CA MET A 1 -3.27 -11.79 2.72
C MET A 1 -2.15 -10.76 2.56
N ILE A 2 -2.50 -9.49 2.72
CA ILE A 2 -1.57 -8.35 2.72
C ILE A 2 -1.42 -7.87 4.16
N HIS A 3 -0.21 -7.73 4.66
CA HIS A 3 0.06 -7.08 5.95
C HIS A 3 0.60 -5.68 5.72
N VAL A 4 0.08 -4.71 6.46
CA VAL A 4 0.53 -3.32 6.37
C VAL A 4 1.16 -2.90 7.68
N CYS A 5 2.31 -2.24 7.64
CA CYS A 5 3.01 -1.74 8.82
C CYS A 5 3.79 -0.43 8.54
N SER A 6 4.34 0.17 9.59
CA SER A 6 5.34 1.24 9.49
C SER A 6 6.74 0.69 9.22
N LEU A 7 7.68 1.56 8.87
CA LEU A 7 9.08 1.22 8.61
C LEU A 7 9.74 0.57 9.86
N SER A 8 9.41 1.07 11.05
CA SER A 8 9.94 0.57 12.33
C SER A 8 9.49 -0.87 12.66
N LYS A 9 8.48 -1.38 11.96
CA LYS A 9 7.83 -2.68 12.21
C LYS A 9 8.06 -3.72 11.12
N VAL A 10 8.89 -3.44 10.12
CA VAL A 10 9.09 -4.34 8.97
C VAL A 10 9.64 -5.69 9.39
N ASP A 11 10.75 -5.72 10.15
CA ASP A 11 11.39 -6.99 10.57
C ASP A 11 10.45 -7.84 11.44
N GLU A 12 9.81 -7.21 12.43
CA GLU A 12 8.83 -7.87 13.31
C GLU A 12 7.66 -8.46 12.50
N THR A 13 7.11 -7.68 11.56
CA THR A 13 5.95 -8.10 10.76
C THR A 13 6.32 -9.23 9.80
N VAL A 14 7.47 -9.15 9.13
CA VAL A 14 7.95 -10.22 8.24
C VAL A 14 8.20 -11.51 9.01
N ALA A 15 8.89 -11.44 10.16
CA ALA A 15 9.17 -12.61 10.98
C ALA A 15 7.89 -13.27 11.51
N ARG A 16 6.94 -12.47 12.01
CA ARG A 16 5.67 -12.97 12.58
C ARG A 16 4.77 -13.64 11.54
N THR A 17 4.72 -13.09 10.34
CA THR A 17 3.77 -13.51 9.29
C THR A 17 4.35 -14.59 8.37
N GLY A 18 5.67 -14.76 8.37
CA GLY A 18 6.36 -15.62 7.40
C GLY A 18 6.20 -15.10 5.96
N ALA A 19 5.99 -13.80 5.79
CA ALA A 19 5.90 -13.16 4.49
C ALA A 19 7.17 -13.43 3.68
N GLN A 20 6.98 -13.66 2.37
CA GLN A 20 8.09 -13.88 1.44
C GLN A 20 8.24 -12.77 0.43
N ARG A 21 7.32 -11.78 0.44
CA ARG A 21 7.37 -10.60 -0.41
C ARG A 21 7.25 -9.32 0.42
N LEU A 22 7.95 -8.28 -0.03
CA LEU A 22 7.98 -6.97 0.60
C LEU A 22 7.77 -5.87 -0.45
N LEU A 23 6.91 -4.91 -0.15
CA LEU A 23 6.76 -3.66 -0.88
C LEU A 23 7.11 -2.50 0.05
N SER A 24 8.14 -1.74 -0.31
CA SER A 24 8.60 -0.55 0.40
C SER A 24 8.25 0.71 -0.39
N LEU A 25 7.55 1.66 0.22
CA LEU A 25 7.25 2.97 -0.36
C LEU A 25 7.86 4.09 0.49
N LEU A 26 9.02 4.61 0.09
CA LEU A 26 9.82 5.54 0.91
C LEU A 26 10.30 6.74 0.11
N ALA A 27 10.61 7.84 0.80
CA ALA A 27 11.21 9.00 0.15
C ALA A 27 12.69 8.75 -0.13
N ALA A 28 13.26 9.44 -1.12
CA ALA A 28 14.69 9.38 -1.40
C ALA A 28 15.50 9.73 -0.12
N GLY A 29 16.57 8.97 0.13
CA GLY A 29 17.39 9.13 1.34
C GLY A 29 16.83 8.46 2.60
N THR A 30 15.64 7.84 2.55
CA THR A 30 15.16 6.99 3.65
C THR A 30 15.76 5.60 3.51
N GLU A 31 16.59 5.19 4.47
CA GLU A 31 17.18 3.85 4.47
C GLU A 31 16.15 2.78 4.85
N VAL A 32 16.20 1.66 4.16
CA VAL A 32 15.48 0.44 4.51
C VAL A 32 16.38 -0.76 4.28
N VAL A 33 16.48 -1.61 5.29
CA VAL A 33 17.18 -2.88 5.19
C VAL A 33 16.15 -3.94 4.82
N ARG A 34 16.37 -4.63 3.70
CA ARG A 34 15.55 -5.78 3.33
C ARG A 34 15.77 -6.89 4.36
N PRO A 35 14.72 -7.44 5.00
CA PRO A 35 14.86 -8.59 5.89
C PRO A 35 15.50 -9.76 5.14
N ALA A 36 16.44 -10.46 5.78
CA ALA A 36 17.22 -11.53 5.13
C ALA A 36 16.36 -12.68 4.59
N SER A 37 15.18 -12.91 5.17
CA SER A 37 14.20 -13.91 4.74
C SER A 37 13.47 -13.57 3.44
N ILE A 38 13.51 -12.30 2.99
CA ILE A 38 12.89 -11.86 1.75
C ILE A 38 13.93 -11.93 0.64
N ALA A 39 13.72 -12.76 -0.39
CA ALA A 39 14.60 -12.80 -1.57
C ALA A 39 14.63 -11.43 -2.29
N ALA A 40 15.73 -11.10 -2.96
CA ALA A 40 15.90 -9.77 -3.57
C ALA A 40 14.84 -9.50 -4.66
N GLU A 41 14.53 -10.51 -5.46
CA GLU A 41 13.48 -10.50 -6.49
C GLU A 41 12.06 -10.36 -5.93
N ASN A 42 11.88 -10.63 -4.63
CA ASN A 42 10.61 -10.53 -3.93
C ASN A 42 10.47 -9.22 -3.15
N HIS A 43 11.39 -8.27 -3.34
CA HIS A 43 11.34 -6.95 -2.74
C HIS A 43 11.21 -5.87 -3.82
N LEU A 44 10.06 -5.20 -3.86
CA LEU A 44 9.87 -3.99 -4.64
C LEU A 44 10.08 -2.76 -3.76
N HIS A 45 11.00 -1.87 -4.14
CA HIS A 45 11.21 -0.59 -3.50
C HIS A 45 10.82 0.55 -4.46
N LEU A 46 9.76 1.29 -4.10
CA LEU A 46 9.29 2.46 -4.83
C LEU A 46 9.69 3.74 -4.10
N VAL A 47 10.40 4.62 -4.80
CA VAL A 47 10.94 5.85 -4.23
C VAL A 47 10.04 7.04 -4.56
N MET A 48 9.25 7.50 -3.58
CA MET A 48 8.35 8.65 -3.72
C MET A 48 8.08 9.33 -2.38
N HIS A 49 7.79 10.63 -2.42
CA HIS A 49 7.31 11.40 -1.29
C HIS A 49 5.81 11.17 -1.07
N ASP A 50 5.34 11.37 0.15
CA ASP A 50 3.93 11.22 0.51
C ASP A 50 3.14 12.51 0.22
N ILE A 51 3.05 12.87 -1.06
CA ILE A 51 2.41 14.10 -1.52
C ILE A 51 1.32 13.81 -2.54
N ALA A 52 0.27 14.63 -2.51
CA ALA A 52 -0.84 14.57 -3.47
C ALA A 52 -0.68 15.56 -4.63
N VAL A 53 0.07 16.63 -4.40
CA VAL A 53 0.31 17.73 -5.34
C VAL A 53 1.82 17.88 -5.51
N ALA A 54 2.28 18.19 -6.72
CA ALA A 54 3.68 18.37 -7.03
C ALA A 54 4.29 19.48 -6.16
N GLN A 55 5.48 19.22 -5.62
CA GLN A 55 6.26 20.15 -4.81
C GLN A 55 7.70 20.15 -5.31
N GLU A 56 8.32 21.32 -5.35
CA GLU A 56 9.71 21.46 -5.80
C GLU A 56 10.65 20.58 -4.98
N GLY A 57 11.56 19.87 -5.66
CA GLY A 57 12.51 18.95 -5.03
C GLY A 57 11.92 17.62 -4.53
N MET A 58 10.61 17.39 -4.67
CA MET A 58 9.96 16.15 -4.23
C MET A 58 9.52 15.27 -5.40
N THR A 59 9.87 13.98 -5.33
CA THR A 59 9.33 12.95 -6.22
C THR A 59 7.87 12.65 -5.86
N MET A 60 6.94 13.06 -6.73
CA MET A 60 5.51 12.79 -6.56
C MET A 60 5.16 11.34 -6.96
N PRO A 61 4.19 10.68 -6.30
CA PRO A 61 3.62 9.44 -6.79
C PRO A 61 3.03 9.61 -8.21
N GLY A 62 3.24 8.61 -9.06
CA GLY A 62 3.00 8.74 -10.51
C GLY A 62 2.73 7.39 -11.18
N GLU A 63 2.46 7.43 -12.48
CA GLU A 63 2.04 6.26 -13.26
C GLU A 63 3.06 5.11 -13.20
N GLU A 64 4.35 5.41 -13.37
CA GLU A 64 5.43 4.41 -13.30
C GLU A 64 5.43 3.64 -11.98
N HIS A 65 5.22 4.34 -10.86
CA HIS A 65 5.13 3.73 -9.54
C HIS A 65 3.95 2.77 -9.43
N VAL A 66 2.77 3.17 -9.93
CA VAL A 66 1.57 2.34 -9.83
C VAL A 66 1.63 1.16 -10.80
N ARG A 67 2.20 1.32 -12.00
CA ARG A 67 2.45 0.20 -12.92
C ARG A 67 3.39 -0.83 -12.30
N ALA A 68 4.50 -0.39 -11.71
CA ALA A 68 5.43 -1.28 -11.02
C ALA A 68 4.77 -2.01 -9.83
N LEU A 69 3.93 -1.31 -9.07
CA LEU A 69 3.13 -1.90 -7.99
C LEU A 69 2.16 -2.97 -8.51
N LEU A 70 1.44 -2.69 -9.59
CA LEU A 70 0.49 -3.63 -10.19
C LEU A 70 1.21 -4.85 -10.77
N ASP A 71 2.31 -4.65 -11.49
CA ASP A 71 3.13 -5.75 -12.02
C ASP A 71 3.67 -6.64 -10.91
N PHE A 72 4.10 -6.05 -9.79
CA PHE A 72 4.56 -6.80 -8.63
C PHE A 72 3.43 -7.58 -7.96
N ALA A 73 2.23 -7.00 -7.89
CA ALA A 73 1.04 -7.66 -7.37
C ALA A 73 0.60 -8.84 -8.25
N TYR A 74 0.55 -8.68 -9.58
CA TYR A 74 0.12 -9.74 -10.49
C TYR A 74 1.10 -10.91 -10.56
N ARG A 75 2.39 -10.70 -10.27
CA ARG A 75 3.41 -11.76 -10.16
C ARG A 75 3.38 -12.50 -8.82
N TRP A 76 2.51 -12.12 -7.90
CA TRP A 76 2.40 -12.78 -6.61
C TRP A 76 1.45 -13.97 -6.68
N ASP A 77 1.99 -15.17 -6.45
CA ASP A 77 1.24 -16.43 -6.42
C ASP A 77 0.28 -16.57 -5.23
N ARG A 78 0.38 -15.65 -4.25
CA ARG A 78 -0.41 -15.62 -3.01
C ARG A 78 -0.20 -16.83 -2.08
N ALA A 79 0.81 -17.66 -2.31
CA ALA A 79 1.12 -18.82 -1.45
C ALA A 79 1.64 -18.41 -0.06
N LYS A 80 2.31 -17.25 0.02
CA LYS A 80 2.80 -16.64 1.26
C LYS A 80 2.37 -15.17 1.35
N PRO A 81 2.25 -14.59 2.56
CA PRO A 81 1.81 -13.21 2.71
C PRO A 81 2.76 -12.20 2.05
N LEU A 82 2.19 -11.05 1.68
CA LEU A 82 2.91 -9.85 1.23
C LEU A 82 2.90 -8.83 2.36
N VAL A 83 4.06 -8.26 2.70
CA VAL A 83 4.14 -7.07 3.58
C VAL A 83 4.26 -5.81 2.72
N VAL A 84 3.46 -4.80 3.03
CA VAL A 84 3.47 -3.48 2.41
C VAL A 84 3.75 -2.44 3.50
N HIS A 85 4.77 -1.61 3.33
CA HIS A 85 5.08 -0.58 4.30
C HIS A 85 5.49 0.74 3.64
N CYS A 86 5.31 1.80 4.41
CA CYS A 86 5.92 3.09 4.14
C CYS A 86 6.56 3.58 5.45
N TYR A 87 6.86 4.87 5.57
CA TYR A 87 7.44 5.40 6.80
C TYR A 87 6.52 5.18 8.02
N ALA A 88 5.32 5.75 7.99
CA ALA A 88 4.39 5.69 9.13
C ALA A 88 3.37 4.54 9.04
N GLY A 89 3.27 3.81 7.93
CA GLY A 89 2.23 2.77 7.77
C GLY A 89 0.80 3.31 7.62
N VAL A 90 0.64 4.59 7.25
CA VAL A 90 -0.65 5.31 7.28
C VAL A 90 -1.19 5.66 5.90
N SER A 91 -0.35 6.16 4.98
CA SER A 91 -0.82 6.78 3.71
C SER A 91 -0.40 6.00 2.46
N ARG A 92 0.87 6.04 2.06
CA ARG A 92 1.35 5.28 0.88
C ARG A 92 1.08 3.78 0.98
N SER A 93 1.37 3.15 2.13
CA SER A 93 1.21 1.71 2.30
C SER A 93 -0.25 1.26 2.31
N THR A 94 -1.15 2.04 2.90
CA THR A 94 -2.59 1.74 2.93
C THR A 94 -3.23 1.96 1.57
N ALA A 95 -2.81 2.99 0.82
CA ALA A 95 -3.18 3.15 -0.59
C ALA A 95 -2.69 1.98 -1.43
N SER A 96 -1.43 1.57 -1.28
CA SER A 96 -0.89 0.42 -2.00
C SER A 96 -1.64 -0.87 -1.66
N ALA A 97 -1.94 -1.14 -0.39
CA ALA A 97 -2.71 -2.32 0.00
C ALA A 97 -4.13 -2.32 -0.62
N TYR A 98 -4.80 -1.17 -0.63
CA TYR A 98 -6.09 -0.97 -1.28
C TYR A 98 -6.01 -1.24 -2.80
N ILE A 99 -5.01 -0.68 -3.48
CA ILE A 99 -4.81 -0.85 -4.92
C ILE A 99 -4.54 -2.30 -5.27
N ILE A 100 -3.67 -2.99 -4.50
CA ILE A 100 -3.35 -4.40 -4.72
C ILE A 100 -4.58 -5.27 -4.54
N ALA A 101 -5.36 -5.05 -3.47
CA ALA A 101 -6.59 -5.80 -3.24
C ALA A 101 -7.62 -5.57 -4.35
N ALA A 102 -7.82 -4.32 -4.79
CA ALA A 102 -8.72 -3.99 -5.89
C ALA A 102 -8.26 -4.60 -7.23
N ALA A 103 -6.95 -4.65 -7.50
CA ALA A 103 -6.40 -5.24 -8.71
C ALA A 103 -6.55 -6.77 -8.74
N LEU A 104 -6.33 -7.43 -7.60
CA LEU A 104 -6.37 -8.89 -7.49
C LEU A 104 -7.77 -9.46 -7.28
N SER A 105 -8.73 -8.65 -6.82
CA SER A 105 -10.15 -9.01 -6.69
C SER A 105 -11.02 -8.07 -7.52
N PRO A 106 -11.05 -8.22 -8.86
CA PRO A 106 -11.65 -7.22 -9.73
C PRO A 106 -13.15 -7.01 -9.51
N LYS A 107 -13.84 -8.01 -8.97
CA LYS A 107 -15.29 -8.00 -8.68
C LYS A 107 -15.64 -7.40 -7.31
N ARG A 108 -14.66 -7.15 -6.44
CA ARG A 108 -14.89 -6.58 -5.11
C ARG A 108 -15.23 -5.11 -5.23
N ASP A 109 -16.23 -4.67 -4.47
CA ASP A 109 -16.70 -3.29 -4.46
C ASP A 109 -15.66 -2.37 -3.82
N GLU A 110 -15.36 -1.25 -4.49
CA GLU A 110 -14.33 -0.30 -4.05
C GLU A 110 -14.67 0.36 -2.70
N MET A 111 -15.95 0.61 -2.44
CA MET A 111 -16.44 1.26 -1.23
C MET A 111 -16.40 0.31 -0.02
N GLU A 112 -16.83 -0.94 -0.20
CA GLU A 112 -16.67 -2.00 0.80
C GLU A 112 -15.19 -2.16 1.16
N LEU A 113 -14.31 -2.29 0.18
CA LEU A 113 -12.88 -2.47 0.43
C LEU A 113 -12.29 -1.28 1.21
N ALA A 114 -12.71 -0.04 0.90
CA ALA A 114 -12.26 1.15 1.60
C ALA A 114 -12.74 1.16 3.07
N LYS A 115 -14.00 0.78 3.31
CA LYS A 115 -14.55 0.65 4.67
C LYS A 115 -13.85 -0.45 5.46
N THR A 116 -13.58 -1.58 4.84
CA THR A 116 -12.83 -2.69 5.44
C THR A 116 -11.41 -2.25 5.79
N LEU A 117 -10.72 -1.54 4.90
CA LEU A 117 -9.42 -0.95 5.18
C LEU A 117 -9.46 -0.01 6.40
N ARG A 118 -10.44 0.91 6.48
CA ARG A 118 -10.62 1.81 7.63
C ARG A 118 -10.93 1.05 8.92
N PHE A 119 -11.74 0.01 8.85
CA PHE A 119 -12.09 -0.81 10.00
C PHE A 119 -10.86 -1.52 10.57
N LEU A 120 -10.05 -2.12 9.70
CA LEU A 120 -8.82 -2.81 10.07
C LEU A 120 -7.72 -1.84 10.53
N SER A 121 -7.74 -0.61 10.04
CA SER A 121 -6.78 0.44 10.38
C SER A 121 -7.48 1.79 10.58
N PRO A 122 -7.84 2.14 11.83
CA PRO A 122 -8.46 3.42 12.14
C PRO A 122 -7.64 4.64 11.68
N THR A 123 -6.32 4.47 11.53
CA THR A 123 -5.39 5.52 11.12
C THR A 123 -5.25 5.65 9.60
N ALA A 124 -5.67 4.66 8.80
CA ALA A 124 -5.45 4.63 7.36
C ALA A 124 -5.87 5.94 6.68
N THR A 125 -4.97 6.62 5.99
CA THR A 125 -5.29 7.84 5.23
C THR A 125 -4.68 7.69 3.85
N PRO A 126 -5.26 6.84 2.98
CA PRO A 126 -4.62 6.46 1.73
C PRO A 126 -4.23 7.67 0.88
N ASN A 127 -3.01 7.66 0.35
CA ASN A 127 -2.50 8.73 -0.51
C ASN A 127 -3.41 8.93 -1.75
N PRO A 128 -4.11 10.07 -1.89
CA PRO A 128 -5.12 10.24 -2.94
C PRO A 128 -4.52 10.26 -4.35
N ARG A 129 -3.23 10.62 -4.51
CA ARG A 129 -2.56 10.61 -5.81
C ARG A 129 -2.32 9.19 -6.30
N LEU A 130 -1.87 8.29 -5.42
CA LEU A 130 -1.76 6.86 -5.76
C LEU A 130 -3.12 6.27 -6.16
N ILE A 131 -4.17 6.61 -5.42
CA ILE A 131 -5.53 6.15 -5.69
C ILE A 131 -6.02 6.64 -7.06
N ALA A 132 -5.86 7.93 -7.37
CA ALA A 132 -6.30 8.48 -8.65
C ALA A 132 -5.57 7.87 -9.85
N VAL A 133 -4.27 7.60 -9.72
CA VAL A 133 -3.49 6.94 -10.79
C VAL A 133 -3.93 5.47 -10.95
N ALA A 134 -4.16 4.77 -9.85
CA ALA A 134 -4.63 3.38 -9.89
C ALA A 134 -6.04 3.25 -10.47
N ASP A 135 -6.95 4.15 -10.10
CA ASP A 135 -8.32 4.20 -10.64
C ASP A 135 -8.31 4.28 -12.17
N MET A 136 -7.48 5.17 -12.72
CA MET A 136 -7.29 5.31 -14.17
C MET A 136 -6.71 4.03 -14.79
N LEU A 137 -5.61 3.49 -14.23
CA LEU A 137 -4.94 2.31 -14.78
C LEU A 137 -5.79 1.04 -14.71
N LEU A 138 -6.63 0.91 -13.68
CA LEU A 138 -7.53 -0.22 -13.48
C LEU A 138 -8.92 0.02 -14.08
N GLN A 139 -9.14 1.17 -14.74
CA GLN A 139 -10.41 1.55 -15.38
C GLN A 139 -11.60 1.44 -14.41
N ARG A 140 -11.48 2.05 -13.23
CA ARG A 140 -12.50 2.03 -12.18
C ARG A 140 -13.48 3.20 -12.23
N ASP A 141 -13.38 4.06 -13.24
CA ASP A 141 -14.32 5.15 -13.51
C ASP A 141 -14.57 6.07 -12.30
N GLY A 142 -13.53 6.35 -11.51
CA GLY A 142 -13.58 7.16 -10.31
C GLY A 142 -14.09 6.44 -9.06
N ARG A 143 -14.47 5.16 -9.12
CA ARG A 143 -15.02 4.42 -7.97
C ARG A 143 -13.99 4.26 -6.85
N MET A 144 -12.71 4.08 -7.16
CA MET A 144 -11.66 3.99 -6.13
C MET A 144 -11.46 5.34 -5.45
N ILE A 145 -11.50 6.44 -6.22
CA ILE A 145 -11.38 7.80 -5.71
C ILE A 145 -12.55 8.09 -4.74
N ALA A 146 -13.79 7.89 -5.20
CA ALA A 146 -14.99 8.13 -4.41
C ALA A 146 -15.02 7.31 -3.11
N ALA A 147 -14.55 6.06 -3.16
CA ALA A 147 -14.47 5.20 -1.99
C ALA A 147 -13.49 5.71 -0.92
N ILE A 148 -12.29 6.12 -1.34
CA ILE A 148 -11.28 6.65 -0.42
C ILE A 148 -11.69 8.03 0.13
N GLU A 149 -12.29 8.88 -0.68
CA GLU A 149 -12.83 10.16 -0.21
C GLU A 149 -13.93 9.96 0.84
N ALA A 150 -14.81 8.96 0.65
CA ALA A 150 -15.90 8.68 1.58
C ALA A 150 -15.45 8.20 2.97
N ILE A 151 -14.32 7.48 3.07
CA ILE A 151 -13.75 7.09 4.38
C ILE A 151 -12.91 8.20 5.03
N GLY A 152 -12.64 9.28 4.29
CA GLY A 152 -11.99 10.50 4.75
C GLY A 152 -10.61 10.30 5.38
N ARG A 153 -10.16 11.32 6.11
CA ARG A 153 -8.93 11.27 6.91
C ARG A 153 -9.14 10.34 8.12
N GLY A 154 -8.13 9.52 8.40
CA GLY A 154 -8.12 8.65 9.58
C GLY A 154 -7.86 9.35 10.89
N ALA A 155 -7.86 8.54 11.96
CA ALA A 155 -7.48 8.99 13.30
C ALA A 155 -6.02 9.48 13.32
N ASP A 156 -5.72 10.42 14.21
CA ASP A 156 -4.37 10.89 14.45
C ASP A 156 -3.48 9.77 14.97
N ALA A 157 -2.29 9.65 14.39
CA ALA A 157 -1.28 8.70 14.85
C ALA A 157 0.12 9.15 14.46
N PHE A 158 1.10 8.77 15.28
CA PHE A 158 2.51 8.90 14.94
C PHE A 158 2.91 7.85 13.89
N GLU A 159 2.49 6.60 14.10
CA GLU A 159 2.59 5.50 13.14
C GLU A 159 1.35 4.59 13.25
N GLY A 160 1.05 3.88 12.17
CA GLY A 160 -0.05 2.94 12.08
C GLY A 160 0.26 1.63 12.82
N ILE A 161 -0.74 1.09 13.50
CA ILE A 161 -0.67 -0.24 14.09
C ILE A 161 -0.69 -1.27 12.95
N PRO A 162 0.22 -2.27 12.93
CA PRO A 162 0.22 -3.28 11.89
C PRO A 162 -1.12 -4.02 11.82
N PHE A 163 -1.65 -4.20 10.62
CA PHE A 163 -2.91 -4.90 10.37
C PHE A 163 -2.78 -5.83 9.16
N GLU A 164 -3.77 -6.70 8.99
CA GLU A 164 -3.89 -7.60 7.85
C GLU A 164 -5.14 -7.28 7.04
N LEU A 165 -5.02 -7.34 5.72
CA LEU A 165 -6.09 -7.14 4.76
C LEU A 165 -6.21 -8.39 3.91
N ASP A 166 -7.40 -8.98 3.93
CA ASP A 166 -7.75 -10.07 3.03
C ASP A 166 -8.14 -9.52 1.64
N ILE A 167 -7.75 -10.27 0.61
CA ILE A 167 -7.97 -9.95 -0.80
C ILE A 167 -9.33 -10.50 -1.25
N GLU A 168 -9.75 -11.68 -0.76
CA GLU A 168 -10.88 -12.46 -1.30
C GLU A 168 -12.20 -12.34 -0.51
N ALA A 169 -12.24 -11.46 0.49
CA ALA A 169 -13.43 -11.25 1.34
C ALA A 169 -14.68 -10.80 0.57
#